data_AF-A0A914VLB7-F1
#
_entry.id   AF-A0A914VLB7-F1
#
_cell.length_a   1.000
_cell.length_b   1.000
_cell.length_c   1.000
_cell.angle_alpha   90.00
_cell.angle_beta   90.00
_cell.angle_gamma   90.00
#
_symmetry.space_group_name_H-M   'P 1'
#
loop_
_entity.id
_entity.type
_entity.pdbx_description
1 polymer ?
#
loop_
_entity_poly.entity_id
_entity_poly.type
_entity_poly.pdbx_seq_one_letter_code
_entity_poly.pdbx_strand_id
1 'polypeptide(L)'
;MPDIPAFRGPDVLCGLAGNLDGDCKDDLRLRNGTVLPAVPIAANQSNPCTMDQFSMISEQYGDNWIVPQQDHGCILGTVLANTTLPCDGQYFTDAGVTCQPILDALNAVNYFAQCQGMGAAEINRYYQKCQWEICVQNKSEEMESEKCTMLTEFAHACQSALPGTRLGEWRKGLTCPLYCPNQSSDYSDCATGCPDTCTVHGGPVNCTRPCIEGCACKPGYVFDNGTCIALGNCSCFDGSSAHDANSVWYAQNCTIRKECHDGAISSEPIACDQNANCASSGGQEQCVCKIGFTGDGVHCADIDECLNTTLCGQAQAQGWCNNTIGSYFCTCNPNFDGQECERFYPRRHCADLYIVHNDTTSGIKTIYPSFAFNGHAANSPLTVYCDMAAATGGGWTAFTGSDGNSTVGKTFAEYENGFGNANANDYWLGLSYLYGATHEFQTTLRISLEFCNGEQSVEWIYPDFSILNATYGYAPLINGAGSGSAGEGWIMNWPNGQGPRFSGTDNCQMVAANSTSK
;
A
#
# COMPACT_ATOMS: atom_id res chain seq x y z
N MET A 1 21.94 -42.29 10.79
CA MET A 1 21.79 -41.50 12.01
C MET A 1 23.15 -41.38 12.69
N PRO A 2 23.46 -40.27 13.37
CA PRO A 2 24.67 -40.20 14.20
C PRO A 2 24.60 -41.30 15.26
N ASP A 3 25.69 -42.05 15.41
CA ASP A 3 25.81 -43.18 16.33
C ASP A 3 25.99 -42.67 17.77
N ILE A 4 24.88 -42.25 18.36
CA ILE A 4 24.82 -41.69 19.71
C ILE A 4 24.35 -42.80 20.67
N PRO A 5 25.07 -43.07 21.78
CA PRO A 5 24.70 -44.15 22.70
C PRO A 5 23.26 -44.12 23.20
N ALA A 6 22.67 -42.93 23.35
CA ALA A 6 21.29 -42.73 23.78
C ALA A 6 20.24 -43.21 22.76
N PHE A 7 20.63 -43.42 21.50
CA PHE A 7 19.76 -43.89 20.43
C PHE A 7 19.90 -45.38 20.15
N ARG A 8 20.80 -46.08 20.85
CA ARG A 8 20.97 -47.53 20.71
C ARG A 8 20.00 -48.28 21.61
N GLY A 9 19.36 -49.32 21.08
CA GLY A 9 18.56 -50.25 21.86
C GLY A 9 17.29 -50.72 21.14
N PRO A 10 16.73 -51.87 21.54
CA PRO A 10 15.73 -52.61 20.75
C PRO A 10 14.41 -51.88 20.54
N ASP A 11 14.09 -50.92 21.42
CA ASP A 11 12.83 -50.17 21.41
C ASP A 11 13.05 -48.64 21.51
N VAL A 12 14.24 -48.16 21.14
CA VAL A 12 14.60 -46.73 21.21
C VAL A 12 14.27 -46.02 19.91
N LEU A 13 14.65 -46.63 18.80
CA LEU A 13 14.36 -46.15 17.46
C LEU A 13 13.51 -47.18 16.71
N CYS A 14 12.76 -46.71 15.73
CA CYS A 14 12.03 -47.53 14.79
C CYS A 14 11.84 -46.75 13.49
N GLY A 15 11.69 -47.47 12.37
CA GLY A 15 11.57 -46.85 11.06
C GLY A 15 12.20 -47.72 9.99
N LEU A 16 12.30 -47.17 8.77
CA LEU A 16 12.92 -47.84 7.62
C LEU A 16 14.40 -48.23 7.84
N ALA A 17 15.06 -47.61 8.81
CA ALA A 17 16.47 -47.86 9.14
C ALA A 17 16.64 -48.86 10.31
N GLY A 18 15.59 -49.59 10.71
CA GLY A 18 15.63 -50.53 11.82
C GLY A 18 15.53 -49.88 13.21
N ASN A 19 15.96 -50.61 14.23
CA ASN A 19 15.90 -50.19 15.64
C ASN A 19 17.26 -49.79 16.24
N LEU A 20 18.36 -49.99 15.50
CA LEU A 20 19.72 -49.60 15.89
C LEU A 20 20.18 -50.24 17.23
N ASP A 21 19.87 -51.52 17.44
CA ASP A 21 20.30 -52.25 18.64
C ASP A 21 21.56 -53.12 18.43
N GLY A 22 22.01 -53.26 17.19
CA GLY A 22 23.16 -54.07 16.80
C GLY A 22 22.82 -55.51 16.37
N ASP A 23 21.53 -55.90 16.35
CA ASP A 23 21.04 -57.16 15.80
C ASP A 23 20.21 -56.94 14.52
N CYS A 24 20.88 -57.02 13.38
CA CYS A 24 20.26 -56.87 12.07
C CYS A 24 19.15 -57.88 11.73
N LYS A 25 18.93 -58.91 12.55
CA LYS A 25 17.86 -59.90 12.34
C LYS A 25 16.47 -59.36 12.64
N ASP A 26 16.37 -58.33 13.47
CA ASP A 26 15.08 -57.76 13.86
C ASP A 26 14.84 -56.33 13.34
N ASP A 27 15.79 -55.81 12.55
CA ASP A 27 15.66 -54.49 11.90
C ASP A 27 14.44 -54.40 10.97
N LEU A 28 13.97 -55.51 10.38
CA LEU A 28 12.71 -55.56 9.63
C LEU A 28 11.46 -55.64 10.53
N ARG A 29 11.43 -54.82 11.59
CA ARG A 29 10.30 -54.67 12.49
C ARG A 29 9.28 -53.68 11.95
N LEU A 30 8.05 -54.13 11.76
CA LEU A 30 6.90 -53.30 11.44
C LEU A 30 6.51 -52.43 12.64
N ARG A 31 5.82 -51.30 12.38
CA ARG A 31 5.19 -50.42 13.40
C ARG A 31 4.40 -51.15 14.48
N ASN A 32 3.78 -52.28 14.16
CA ASN A 32 3.01 -53.07 15.12
C ASN A 32 3.88 -54.03 15.95
N GLY A 33 5.21 -53.96 15.84
CA GLY A 33 6.17 -54.80 16.54
C GLY A 33 6.47 -56.14 15.86
N THR A 34 5.80 -56.47 14.75
CA THR A 34 6.02 -57.73 14.04
C THR A 34 7.34 -57.69 13.28
N VAL A 35 8.22 -58.66 13.50
CA VAL A 35 9.46 -58.81 12.74
C VAL A 35 9.18 -59.69 11.53
N LEU A 36 9.49 -59.20 10.33
CA LEU A 36 9.32 -59.98 9.11
C LEU A 36 10.38 -61.09 9.01
N PRO A 37 10.02 -62.32 8.60
CA PRO A 37 10.96 -63.43 8.53
C PRO A 37 11.97 -63.23 7.40
N ALA A 38 13.27 -63.44 7.68
CA ALA A 38 14.30 -63.46 6.64
C ALA A 38 14.00 -64.56 5.59
N VAL A 39 14.19 -64.27 4.30
CA VAL A 39 13.98 -65.26 3.23
C VAL A 39 14.93 -66.46 3.44
N PRO A 40 14.47 -67.72 3.27
CA PRO A 40 15.32 -68.90 3.41
C PRO A 40 16.46 -68.88 2.38
N ILE A 41 17.70 -68.88 2.89
CA ILE A 41 18.92 -68.93 2.07
C ILE A 41 19.06 -70.35 1.47
N ALA A 42 19.53 -70.45 0.22
CA ALA A 42 20.21 -71.67 -0.24
C ALA A 42 21.33 -72.04 0.76
N ALA A 43 21.48 -73.33 1.07
CA ALA A 43 22.08 -73.88 2.28
C ALA A 43 23.56 -73.54 2.63
N ASN A 44 24.19 -72.52 2.06
CA ASN A 44 25.63 -72.24 2.18
C ASN A 44 26.04 -70.79 2.53
N GLN A 45 25.15 -69.90 2.99
CA GLN A 45 25.58 -68.63 3.61
C GLN A 45 25.24 -68.60 5.11
N SER A 46 26.24 -68.26 5.93
CA SER A 46 26.20 -68.33 7.40
C SER A 46 25.85 -67.01 8.10
N ASN A 47 25.59 -65.93 7.37
CA ASN A 47 25.24 -64.62 7.94
C ASN A 47 23.82 -64.20 7.51
N PRO A 48 22.85 -64.09 8.43
CA PRO A 48 21.46 -63.74 8.14
C PRO A 48 21.20 -62.24 7.91
N CYS A 49 22.25 -61.47 7.60
CA CYS A 49 22.18 -60.02 7.38
C CYS A 49 22.78 -59.60 6.04
N THR A 50 22.69 -60.44 5.00
CA THR A 50 23.17 -60.10 3.65
C THR A 50 22.05 -59.44 2.83
N MET A 51 22.44 -58.51 1.94
CA MET A 51 21.49 -57.69 1.16
C MET A 51 20.52 -58.53 0.29
N ASP A 52 20.97 -59.72 -0.15
CA ASP A 52 20.18 -60.68 -0.90
C ASP A 52 18.92 -61.18 -0.15
N GLN A 53 18.91 -61.10 1.19
CA GLN A 53 17.78 -61.56 2.00
C GLN A 53 16.66 -60.52 2.12
N PHE A 54 16.94 -59.25 1.81
CA PHE A 54 16.02 -58.14 2.03
C PHE A 54 15.29 -57.68 0.77
N SER A 55 15.76 -58.05 -0.42
CA SER A 55 15.22 -57.62 -1.72
C SER A 55 13.77 -58.05 -1.97
N MET A 56 13.31 -59.14 -1.36
CA MET A 56 11.92 -59.64 -1.50
C MET A 56 10.97 -59.10 -0.43
N ILE A 57 11.48 -58.50 0.64
CA ILE A 57 10.70 -58.09 1.83
C ILE A 57 10.53 -56.57 1.90
N SER A 58 11.38 -55.82 1.18
CA SER A 58 11.50 -54.35 1.24
C SER A 58 10.20 -53.61 0.96
N GLU A 59 9.33 -54.10 0.07
CA GLU A 59 8.07 -53.42 -0.27
C GLU A 59 7.06 -53.48 0.88
N GLN A 60 6.82 -54.68 1.45
CA GLN A 60 5.90 -54.85 2.58
C GLN A 60 6.40 -54.11 3.83
N TYR A 61 7.71 -54.14 4.05
CA TYR A 61 8.34 -53.40 5.12
C TYR A 61 8.26 -51.88 4.91
N GLY A 62 8.57 -51.42 3.69
CA GLY A 62 8.57 -50.02 3.30
C GLY A 62 7.17 -49.39 3.38
N ASP A 63 6.17 -50.06 2.82
CA ASP A 63 4.77 -49.63 2.83
C ASP A 63 4.23 -49.44 4.26
N ASN A 64 4.66 -50.29 5.20
CA ASN A 64 4.23 -50.20 6.58
C ASN A 64 4.75 -48.92 7.29
N TRP A 65 5.81 -48.30 6.75
CA TRP A 65 6.37 -47.06 7.25
C TRP A 65 5.86 -45.81 6.51
N ILE A 66 4.88 -45.94 5.60
CA ILE A 66 4.17 -44.81 4.99
C ILE A 66 3.48 -43.98 6.08
N VAL A 67 3.76 -42.68 6.11
CA VAL A 67 3.12 -41.72 7.01
C VAL A 67 1.81 -41.26 6.37
N PRO A 68 0.65 -41.40 7.03
CA PRO A 68 -0.61 -40.92 6.47
C PRO A 68 -0.58 -39.39 6.31
N GLN A 69 -0.60 -38.89 5.08
CA GLN A 69 -0.88 -37.48 4.79
C GLN A 69 -2.19 -37.34 3.99
N GLN A 70 -2.87 -36.21 4.15
CA GLN A 70 -4.24 -36.00 3.66
C GLN A 70 -4.38 -35.63 2.17
N ASP A 71 -3.32 -35.34 1.40
CA ASP A 71 -3.54 -34.66 0.10
C ASP A 71 -2.70 -35.09 -1.12
N HIS A 72 -1.89 -36.16 -1.07
CA HIS A 72 -1.19 -36.64 -2.28
C HIS A 72 -1.18 -38.17 -2.38
N GLY A 73 -1.58 -38.68 -3.54
CA GLY A 73 -1.79 -40.10 -3.84
C GLY A 73 -0.53 -40.97 -3.80
N CYS A 74 -0.02 -41.24 -2.59
CA CYS A 74 0.93 -42.33 -2.37
C CYS A 74 0.23 -43.66 -2.65
N ILE A 75 0.70 -44.35 -3.69
CA ILE A 75 0.26 -45.71 -4.04
C ILE A 75 1.19 -46.68 -3.30
N LEU A 76 0.66 -47.79 -2.80
CA LEU A 76 1.45 -48.87 -2.20
C LEU A 76 2.44 -49.43 -3.23
N GLY A 77 3.65 -49.76 -2.79
CA GLY A 77 4.63 -50.45 -3.61
C GLY A 77 4.07 -51.75 -4.16
N THR A 78 4.35 -52.05 -5.43
CA THR A 78 3.98 -53.34 -6.04
C THR A 78 5.21 -54.22 -6.18
N VAL A 79 5.13 -55.45 -5.69
CA VAL A 79 6.18 -56.47 -5.90
C VAL A 79 6.40 -56.66 -7.39
N LEU A 80 7.55 -56.24 -7.91
CA LEU A 80 7.95 -56.52 -9.28
C LEU A 80 8.28 -58.02 -9.38
N ALA A 81 7.53 -58.75 -10.21
CA ALA A 81 7.83 -60.16 -10.47
C ALA A 81 9.21 -60.29 -11.15
N ASN A 82 9.90 -61.40 -10.89
CA ASN A 82 11.25 -61.72 -11.41
C ASN A 82 11.37 -61.64 -12.96
N THR A 83 10.25 -61.58 -13.68
CA THR A 83 10.16 -61.51 -15.15
C THR A 83 10.13 -60.09 -15.72
N THR A 84 10.20 -59.05 -14.88
CA THR A 84 10.23 -57.63 -15.30
C THR A 84 11.52 -56.90 -14.95
N LEU A 85 12.52 -57.60 -14.39
CA LEU A 85 13.83 -57.03 -14.08
C LEU A 85 14.64 -56.88 -15.39
N PRO A 86 15.06 -55.68 -15.78
CA PRO A 86 15.94 -55.46 -16.94
C PRO A 86 17.38 -55.98 -16.73
N CYS A 87 17.65 -56.59 -15.57
CA CYS A 87 18.95 -56.97 -15.07
C CYS A 87 19.23 -58.47 -15.15
N ASP A 88 19.34 -59.01 -16.35
CA ASP A 88 19.80 -60.39 -16.57
C ASP A 88 20.96 -60.46 -17.57
N GLY A 89 21.69 -61.58 -17.52
CA GLY A 89 22.74 -61.92 -18.49
C GLY A 89 23.83 -60.86 -18.68
N GLN A 90 23.90 -60.30 -19.89
CA GLN A 90 24.97 -59.41 -20.32
C GLN A 90 24.93 -58.04 -19.63
N TYR A 91 23.75 -57.49 -19.36
CA TYR A 91 23.60 -56.17 -18.72
C TYR A 91 24.19 -56.16 -17.30
N PHE A 92 23.95 -57.22 -16.53
CA PHE A 92 24.52 -57.37 -15.20
C PHE A 92 26.05 -57.55 -15.24
N THR A 93 26.56 -58.20 -16.30
CA THR A 93 28.00 -58.38 -16.52
C THR A 93 28.68 -57.04 -16.88
N ASP A 94 28.08 -56.26 -17.77
CA ASP A 94 28.58 -54.93 -18.19
C ASP A 94 28.55 -53.92 -17.04
N ALA A 95 27.51 -53.98 -16.19
CA ALA A 95 27.46 -53.22 -14.95
C ALA A 95 28.60 -53.59 -13.99
N GLY A 96 28.93 -54.88 -13.89
CA GLY A 96 30.09 -55.35 -13.11
C GLY A 96 31.41 -54.76 -13.61
N VAL A 97 31.63 -54.74 -14.93
CA VAL A 97 32.81 -54.11 -15.56
C VAL A 97 32.86 -52.61 -15.25
N THR A 98 31.72 -51.93 -15.30
CA THR A 98 31.60 -50.49 -15.01
C THR A 98 31.96 -50.17 -13.55
N CYS A 99 31.54 -51.04 -12.63
CA CYS A 99 31.76 -50.89 -11.18
C CYS A 99 33.08 -51.49 -10.67
N GLN A 100 33.85 -52.13 -11.55
CA GLN A 100 35.13 -52.77 -11.23
C GLN A 100 36.11 -51.89 -10.44
N PRO A 101 36.23 -50.56 -10.68
CA PRO A 101 37.10 -49.71 -9.87
C PRO A 101 36.86 -49.78 -8.35
N ILE A 102 35.62 -50.04 -7.90
CA ILE A 102 35.29 -50.21 -6.48
C ILE A 102 35.92 -51.51 -5.96
N LEU A 103 35.78 -52.61 -6.70
CA LEU A 103 36.31 -53.91 -6.31
C LEU A 103 37.84 -53.95 -6.34
N ASP A 104 38.46 -53.20 -7.25
CA ASP A 104 39.92 -53.06 -7.35
C ASP A 104 40.56 -52.45 -6.08
N ALA A 105 39.78 -51.73 -5.26
CA ALA A 105 40.22 -51.24 -3.96
C ALA A 105 40.67 -52.38 -3.02
N LEU A 106 40.07 -53.59 -3.13
CA LEU A 106 40.48 -54.76 -2.35
C LEU A 106 41.92 -55.19 -2.62
N ASN A 107 42.33 -55.03 -3.88
CA ASN A 107 43.64 -55.43 -4.36
C ASN A 107 44.69 -54.31 -4.18
N ALA A 108 44.30 -53.19 -3.55
CA ALA A 108 45.11 -51.97 -3.43
C ALA A 108 45.59 -51.45 -4.81
N VAL A 109 44.73 -51.58 -5.83
CA VAL A 109 44.99 -51.10 -7.19
C VAL A 109 44.12 -49.87 -7.47
N ASN A 110 44.48 -49.10 -8.51
CA ASN A 110 43.72 -47.95 -9.00
C ASN A 110 43.66 -46.78 -8.00
N TYR A 111 42.86 -45.75 -8.29
CA TYR A 111 42.74 -44.55 -7.46
C TYR A 111 42.12 -44.81 -6.08
N PHE A 112 41.37 -45.91 -5.92
CA PHE A 112 40.74 -46.29 -4.64
C PHE A 112 41.60 -47.23 -3.78
N ALA A 113 42.88 -47.42 -4.10
CA ALA A 113 43.77 -48.29 -3.32
C ALA A 113 43.81 -47.96 -1.81
N GLN A 114 43.68 -46.69 -1.45
CA GLN A 114 43.64 -46.26 -0.04
C GLN A 114 42.37 -46.70 0.71
N CYS A 115 41.33 -47.13 0.00
CA CYS A 115 40.06 -47.58 0.57
C CYS A 115 40.09 -49.03 1.06
N GLN A 116 41.18 -49.77 0.85
CA GLN A 116 41.32 -51.16 1.29
C GLN A 116 41.01 -51.35 2.79
N GLY A 117 41.29 -50.33 3.62
CA GLY A 117 41.03 -50.31 5.06
C GLY A 117 39.54 -50.37 5.44
N MET A 118 38.61 -50.16 4.51
CA MET A 118 37.17 -50.36 4.75
C MET A 118 36.79 -51.84 4.95
N GLY A 119 37.64 -52.76 4.49
CA GLY A 119 37.42 -54.20 4.62
C GLY A 119 36.58 -54.80 3.49
N ALA A 120 36.74 -56.10 3.30
CA ALA A 120 36.19 -56.81 2.13
C ALA A 120 34.67 -56.82 2.07
N ALA A 121 34.00 -56.94 3.22
CA ALA A 121 32.54 -56.96 3.28
C ALA A 121 31.94 -55.62 2.81
N GLU A 122 32.52 -54.49 3.24
CA GLU A 122 31.98 -53.17 2.92
C GLU A 122 32.25 -52.78 1.46
N ILE A 123 33.44 -53.06 0.94
CA ILE A 123 33.77 -52.82 -0.47
C ILE A 123 32.88 -53.67 -1.38
N ASN A 124 32.66 -54.94 -1.05
CA ASN A 124 31.74 -55.80 -1.80
C ASN A 124 30.29 -55.27 -1.77
N ARG A 125 29.85 -54.69 -0.65
CA ARG A 125 28.53 -54.07 -0.53
C ARG A 125 28.37 -52.90 -1.51
N TYR A 126 29.36 -51.99 -1.57
CA TYR A 126 29.33 -50.88 -2.52
C TYR A 126 29.46 -51.33 -3.98
N TYR A 127 30.26 -52.36 -4.25
CA TYR A 127 30.37 -52.95 -5.59
C TYR A 127 29.03 -53.54 -6.06
N GLN A 128 28.36 -54.34 -5.23
CA GLN A 128 27.05 -54.91 -5.53
C GLN A 128 25.97 -53.83 -5.70
N LYS A 129 26.01 -52.78 -4.84
CA LYS A 129 25.12 -51.62 -4.98
C LYS A 129 25.31 -50.96 -6.35
N CYS A 130 26.55 -50.63 -6.71
CA CYS A 130 26.87 -50.03 -8.00
C CYS A 130 26.40 -50.92 -9.16
N GLN A 131 26.69 -52.23 -9.10
CA GLN A 131 26.31 -53.16 -10.15
C GLN A 131 24.79 -53.19 -10.37
N TRP A 132 24.00 -53.11 -9.30
CA TRP A 132 22.55 -53.05 -9.40
C TRP A 132 22.04 -51.72 -9.96
N GLU A 133 22.52 -50.59 -9.45
CA GLU A 133 22.10 -49.25 -9.90
C GLU A 133 22.40 -49.06 -11.39
N ILE A 134 23.61 -49.41 -11.83
CA ILE A 134 24.00 -49.31 -13.25
C ILE A 134 23.16 -50.23 -14.12
N CYS A 135 22.87 -51.44 -13.64
CA CYS A 135 22.15 -52.42 -14.41
C CYS A 135 20.67 -52.05 -14.63
N VAL A 136 20.00 -51.45 -13.63
CA VAL A 136 18.57 -51.10 -13.72
C VAL A 136 18.33 -49.92 -14.66
N GLN A 137 19.34 -49.06 -14.85
CA GLN A 137 19.30 -47.96 -15.81
C GLN A 137 19.39 -48.50 -17.25
N ASN A 138 18.25 -48.91 -17.83
CA ASN A 138 18.11 -49.48 -19.18
C ASN A 138 18.30 -48.46 -20.33
N LYS A 139 19.23 -47.49 -20.22
CA LYS A 139 19.50 -46.46 -21.23
C LYS A 139 20.99 -46.13 -21.31
N SER A 140 21.60 -46.34 -22.48
CA SER A 140 23.04 -46.15 -22.71
C SER A 140 23.54 -44.70 -22.58
N GLU A 141 22.66 -43.69 -22.66
CA GLU A 141 23.05 -42.27 -22.62
C GLU A 141 23.25 -41.73 -21.18
N GLU A 142 22.72 -42.41 -20.15
CA GLU A 142 22.78 -41.96 -18.74
C GLU A 142 23.70 -42.82 -17.86
N MET A 143 24.17 -43.96 -18.39
CA MET A 143 25.03 -44.93 -17.69
C MET A 143 26.32 -44.30 -17.12
N GLU A 144 26.90 -43.35 -17.85
CA GLU A 144 28.10 -42.62 -17.41
C GLU A 144 27.82 -41.70 -16.21
N SER A 145 26.63 -41.09 -16.14
CA SER A 145 26.23 -40.24 -15.01
C SER A 145 26.05 -41.09 -13.76
N GLU A 146 25.33 -42.22 -13.88
CA GLU A 146 25.09 -43.13 -12.76
C GLU A 146 26.39 -43.76 -12.24
N LYS A 147 27.31 -44.13 -13.15
CA LYS A 147 28.66 -44.59 -12.78
C LYS A 147 29.33 -43.57 -11.86
N CYS A 148 29.30 -42.30 -12.24
CA CYS A 148 29.97 -41.26 -11.47
C CYS A 148 29.28 -40.94 -10.15
N THR A 149 27.95 -41.08 -10.05
CA THR A 149 27.22 -41.05 -8.78
C THR A 149 27.73 -42.15 -7.85
N MET A 150 27.73 -43.40 -8.32
CA MET A 150 28.12 -44.55 -7.51
C MET A 150 29.59 -44.52 -7.07
N LEU A 151 30.50 -44.12 -7.97
CA LEU A 151 31.90 -43.94 -7.62
C LEU A 151 32.11 -42.78 -6.63
N THR A 152 31.33 -41.70 -6.73
CA THR A 152 31.37 -40.58 -5.77
C THR A 152 30.89 -41.02 -4.38
N GLU A 153 29.80 -41.79 -4.31
CA GLU A 153 29.31 -42.34 -3.04
C GLU A 153 30.37 -43.23 -2.36
N PHE A 154 31.01 -44.11 -3.11
CA PHE A 154 32.07 -44.96 -2.58
C PHE A 154 33.29 -44.14 -2.12
N ALA A 155 33.71 -43.13 -2.90
CA ALA A 155 34.77 -42.21 -2.53
C ALA A 155 34.49 -41.51 -1.19
N HIS A 156 33.27 -40.98 -1.02
CA HIS A 156 32.85 -40.31 0.22
C HIS A 156 32.79 -41.28 1.40
N ALA A 157 32.28 -42.50 1.19
CA ALA A 157 32.23 -43.53 2.22
C ALA A 157 33.64 -43.92 2.68
N CYS A 158 34.57 -44.07 1.75
CA CYS A 158 35.97 -44.33 2.03
C CYS A 158 36.63 -43.21 2.85
N GLN A 159 36.48 -41.94 2.45
CA GLN A 159 37.03 -40.80 3.19
C GLN A 159 36.38 -40.63 4.57
N SER A 160 35.11 -41.01 4.71
CA SER A 160 34.39 -41.00 5.99
C SER A 160 34.86 -42.11 6.93
N ALA A 161 35.07 -43.32 6.42
CA ALA A 161 35.53 -44.46 7.19
C ALA A 161 37.03 -44.36 7.54
N LEU A 162 37.82 -43.73 6.68
CA LEU A 162 39.27 -43.60 6.80
C LEU A 162 39.66 -42.10 6.75
N PRO A 163 39.60 -41.37 7.89
CA PRO A 163 39.89 -39.94 7.93
C PRO A 163 41.26 -39.58 7.36
N GLY A 164 41.32 -38.54 6.52
CA GLY A 164 42.56 -38.05 5.90
C GLY A 164 42.93 -38.74 4.58
N THR A 165 42.15 -39.73 4.14
CA THR A 165 42.34 -40.40 2.84
C THR A 165 42.22 -39.42 1.67
N ARG A 166 43.20 -39.48 0.75
CA ARG A 166 43.28 -38.65 -0.46
C ARG A 166 43.28 -39.56 -1.68
N LEU A 167 42.22 -39.49 -2.48
CA LEU A 167 41.99 -40.39 -3.62
C LEU A 167 42.61 -39.91 -4.94
N GLY A 168 43.37 -38.80 -4.89
CA GLY A 168 44.02 -38.21 -6.07
C GLY A 168 43.05 -37.81 -7.17
N GLU A 169 43.52 -37.80 -8.42
CA GLU A 169 42.78 -37.35 -9.61
C GLU A 169 41.82 -38.42 -10.18
N TRP A 170 41.13 -39.16 -9.31
CA TRP A 170 40.25 -40.27 -9.71
C TRP A 170 39.11 -39.80 -10.64
N ARG A 171 38.62 -38.58 -10.43
CA ARG A 171 37.61 -37.94 -11.30
C ARG A 171 38.09 -37.77 -12.73
N LYS A 172 39.35 -37.38 -12.92
CA LYS A 172 39.95 -37.27 -14.26
C LYS A 172 40.26 -38.65 -14.84
N GLY A 173 40.76 -39.56 -14.00
CA GLY A 173 41.17 -40.90 -14.40
C GLY A 173 40.03 -41.83 -14.79
N LEU A 174 38.85 -41.68 -14.17
CA LEU A 174 37.65 -42.50 -14.42
C LEU A 174 36.56 -41.75 -15.20
N THR A 175 36.87 -40.54 -15.69
CA THR A 175 35.98 -39.66 -16.46
C THR A 175 34.69 -39.32 -15.72
N CYS A 176 34.83 -38.83 -14.48
CA CYS A 176 33.75 -38.43 -13.58
C CYS A 176 33.92 -37.00 -13.07
N PRO A 177 33.73 -35.99 -13.95
CA PRO A 177 33.93 -34.59 -13.57
C PRO A 177 32.93 -34.15 -12.48
N LEU A 178 33.44 -33.39 -11.51
CA LEU A 178 32.62 -32.68 -10.52
C LEU A 178 32.64 -31.19 -10.86
N TYR A 179 31.45 -30.60 -11.03
CA TYR A 179 31.31 -29.19 -11.34
C TYR A 179 30.89 -28.41 -10.10
N CYS A 180 31.75 -27.50 -9.66
CA CYS A 180 31.46 -26.57 -8.58
C CYS A 180 31.02 -25.22 -9.15
N PRO A 181 30.01 -24.55 -8.56
CA PRO A 181 29.66 -23.17 -8.91
C PRO A 181 30.87 -22.23 -8.79
N ASN A 182 31.43 -21.83 -9.93
CA ASN A 182 32.70 -21.10 -10.03
C ASN A 182 32.71 -19.72 -9.36
N GLN A 183 31.53 -19.13 -9.10
CA GLN A 183 31.43 -17.83 -8.42
C GLN A 183 31.50 -17.97 -6.90
N SER A 184 31.00 -19.06 -6.32
CA SER A 184 30.81 -19.19 -4.86
C SER A 184 31.58 -20.34 -4.22
N SER A 185 32.09 -21.27 -5.01
CA SER A 185 32.79 -22.46 -4.53
C SER A 185 33.90 -22.90 -5.48
N ASP A 186 34.89 -23.60 -4.94
CA ASP A 186 35.95 -24.26 -5.70
C ASP A 186 35.99 -25.75 -5.35
N TYR A 187 36.46 -26.55 -6.30
CA TYR A 187 36.71 -27.97 -6.05
C TYR A 187 37.80 -28.14 -4.99
N SER A 188 37.59 -29.08 -4.07
CA SER A 188 38.54 -29.48 -3.06
C SER A 188 38.57 -31.00 -2.92
N ASP A 189 39.76 -31.59 -2.92
CA ASP A 189 39.99 -33.01 -2.65
C ASP A 189 39.74 -33.39 -1.16
N CYS A 190 39.51 -32.38 -0.32
CA CYS A 190 39.27 -32.47 1.11
C CYS A 190 38.61 -31.18 1.59
N ALA A 191 37.36 -30.99 1.19
CA ALA A 191 36.51 -29.95 1.76
C ALA A 191 36.26 -30.26 3.24
N THR A 192 36.31 -29.22 4.09
CA THR A 192 36.06 -29.36 5.53
C THR A 192 34.69 -30.01 5.78
N GLY A 193 34.63 -30.96 6.72
CA GLY A 193 33.35 -31.53 7.17
C GLY A 193 32.51 -30.56 8.03
N CYS A 194 33.07 -29.39 8.35
CA CYS A 194 32.42 -28.30 9.06
C CYS A 194 32.68 -26.97 8.33
N PRO A 195 31.95 -26.68 7.24
CA PRO A 195 32.07 -25.40 6.54
C PRO A 195 31.56 -24.24 7.43
N ASP A 196 32.02 -23.04 7.12
CA ASP A 196 31.42 -21.80 7.65
C ASP A 196 29.96 -21.74 7.25
N THR A 197 29.10 -21.31 8.17
CA THR A 197 27.67 -21.13 7.94
C THR A 197 27.24 -19.72 8.33
N CYS A 198 26.03 -19.31 7.93
CA CYS A 198 25.46 -18.02 8.34
C CYS A 198 25.34 -17.85 9.86
N THR A 199 25.35 -18.94 10.63
CA THR A 199 25.23 -18.91 12.10
C THR A 199 26.56 -19.06 12.83
N VAL A 200 27.59 -19.59 12.15
CA VAL A 200 28.91 -19.85 12.73
C VAL A 200 29.99 -19.34 11.78
N HIS A 201 30.36 -18.08 11.96
CA HIS A 201 31.45 -17.45 11.19
C HIS A 201 32.80 -18.02 11.63
N GLY A 202 33.63 -18.47 10.68
CA GLY A 202 34.90 -19.15 10.95
C GLY A 202 34.78 -20.63 11.32
N GLY A 203 33.57 -21.18 11.28
CA GLY A 203 33.30 -22.59 11.51
C GLY A 203 33.50 -23.01 12.98
N PRO A 204 33.11 -24.23 13.36
CA PRO A 204 33.33 -24.71 14.72
C PRO A 204 34.82 -24.92 14.96
N VAL A 205 35.35 -24.29 16.02
CA VAL A 205 36.77 -24.32 16.43
C VAL A 205 37.31 -25.76 16.58
N ASN A 206 36.46 -26.72 16.95
CA ASN A 206 36.80 -28.14 17.07
C ASN A 206 35.93 -28.98 16.12
N CYS A 207 36.29 -29.03 14.83
CA CYS A 207 35.66 -29.94 13.88
C CYS A 207 36.21 -31.36 14.02
N THR A 208 35.36 -32.30 14.41
CA THR A 208 35.71 -33.74 14.50
C THR A 208 35.32 -34.52 13.24
N ARG A 209 34.65 -33.88 12.28
CA ARG A 209 34.22 -34.55 11.04
C ARG A 209 35.39 -34.68 10.07
N PRO A 210 35.56 -35.85 9.44
CA PRO A 210 36.57 -36.01 8.40
C PRO A 210 36.25 -35.08 7.23
N CYS A 211 37.29 -34.59 6.56
CA CYS A 211 37.10 -33.92 5.30
C CYS A 211 36.72 -34.92 4.21
N ILE A 212 35.87 -34.49 3.28
CA ILE A 212 35.43 -35.26 2.13
C ILE A 212 35.69 -34.44 0.87
N GLU A 213 35.96 -35.11 -0.24
CA GLU A 213 36.05 -34.44 -1.53
C GLU A 213 34.71 -33.75 -1.86
N GLY A 214 34.78 -32.55 -2.43
CA GLY A 214 33.58 -31.82 -2.81
C GLY A 214 33.85 -30.38 -3.20
N CYS A 215 32.80 -29.58 -3.23
CA CYS A 215 32.89 -28.14 -3.45
C CYS A 215 33.03 -27.42 -2.11
N ALA A 216 34.14 -26.72 -1.90
CA ALA A 216 34.36 -25.86 -0.74
C ALA A 216 34.00 -24.41 -1.08
N CYS A 217 33.31 -23.71 -0.17
CA CYS A 217 32.96 -22.31 -0.39
C CYS A 217 34.21 -21.43 -0.47
N LYS A 218 34.18 -20.43 -1.37
CA LYS A 218 35.25 -19.44 -1.51
C LYS A 218 35.28 -18.49 -0.31
N PRO A 219 36.42 -17.81 -0.04
CA PRO A 219 36.45 -16.74 0.95
C PRO A 219 35.36 -15.68 0.69
N GLY A 220 34.59 -15.33 1.72
CA GLY A 220 33.42 -14.44 1.63
C GLY A 220 32.09 -15.14 1.31
N TYR A 221 32.10 -16.46 1.07
CA TYR A 221 30.92 -17.29 0.92
C TYR A 221 30.83 -18.29 2.07
N VAL A 222 29.60 -18.56 2.51
CA VAL A 222 29.28 -19.51 3.57
C VAL A 222 28.29 -20.54 3.06
N PHE A 223 28.30 -21.73 3.65
CA PHE A 223 27.41 -22.81 3.30
C PHE A 223 26.04 -22.61 3.95
N ASP A 224 25.01 -22.52 3.12
CA ASP A 224 23.61 -22.45 3.53
C ASP A 224 22.77 -23.41 2.67
N ASN A 225 22.04 -24.30 3.35
CA ASN A 225 21.11 -25.26 2.77
C ASN A 225 21.57 -25.96 1.46
N GLY A 226 22.81 -26.47 1.41
CA GLY A 226 23.33 -27.20 0.25
C GLY A 226 24.08 -26.35 -0.78
N THR A 227 24.15 -25.03 -0.60
CA THR A 227 24.80 -24.11 -1.54
C THR A 227 25.69 -23.09 -0.82
N CYS A 228 26.65 -22.52 -1.54
CA CYS A 228 27.48 -21.43 -1.01
C CYS A 228 26.84 -20.08 -1.36
N ILE A 229 26.46 -19.29 -0.35
CA ILE A 229 25.91 -17.94 -0.51
C ILE A 229 26.89 -16.91 0.04
N ALA A 230 26.82 -15.67 -0.46
CA ALA A 230 27.65 -14.59 0.05
C ALA A 230 27.30 -14.30 1.52
N LEU A 231 28.29 -14.01 2.36
CA LEU A 231 28.07 -13.72 3.78
C LEU A 231 27.04 -12.59 4.01
N GLY A 232 27.10 -11.53 3.20
CA GLY A 232 26.15 -10.42 3.26
C GLY A 232 24.71 -10.76 2.83
N ASN A 233 24.46 -11.97 2.34
CA ASN A 233 23.13 -12.50 2.02
C ASN A 233 22.60 -13.43 3.11
N CYS A 234 23.30 -13.57 4.24
CA CYS A 234 22.82 -14.35 5.36
C CYS A 234 21.63 -13.69 6.04
N SER A 235 20.54 -14.45 6.18
CA SER A 235 19.40 -14.07 6.99
C SER A 235 19.71 -14.17 8.49
N CYS A 236 18.97 -13.42 9.30
CA CYS A 236 19.12 -13.42 10.75
C CYS A 236 17.89 -14.03 11.42
N PHE A 237 18.07 -14.64 12.59
CA PHE A 237 16.98 -15.15 13.41
C PHE A 237 17.06 -14.58 14.82
N ASP A 238 16.00 -13.89 15.26
CA ASP A 238 15.97 -13.21 16.56
C ASP A 238 15.32 -14.04 17.69
N GLY A 239 15.13 -15.34 17.45
CA GLY A 239 14.43 -16.27 18.35
C GLY A 239 12.94 -16.42 18.03
N SER A 240 12.34 -15.47 17.32
CA SER A 240 10.91 -15.46 17.02
C SER A 240 10.60 -15.46 15.51
N SER A 241 11.41 -14.77 14.71
CA SER A 241 11.20 -14.63 13.27
C SER A 241 12.52 -14.59 12.52
N ALA A 242 12.47 -15.07 11.28
CA ALA A 242 13.56 -14.90 10.33
C ALA A 242 13.45 -13.52 9.68
N HIS A 243 14.59 -12.87 9.50
CA HIS A 243 14.73 -11.54 8.93
C HIS A 243 15.69 -11.59 7.76
N ASP A 244 15.33 -10.91 6.67
CA ASP A 244 16.14 -10.90 5.46
C ASP A 244 17.50 -10.22 5.69
N ALA A 245 18.47 -10.54 4.86
CA ALA A 245 19.79 -9.94 4.93
C ALA A 245 19.73 -8.41 4.72
N ASN A 246 20.45 -7.65 5.54
CA ASN A 246 20.45 -6.18 5.54
C ASN A 246 19.09 -5.53 5.86
N SER A 247 18.13 -6.31 6.39
CA SER A 247 16.86 -5.77 6.86
C SER A 247 17.04 -4.98 8.15
N VAL A 248 16.19 -3.97 8.31
CA VAL A 248 16.11 -3.10 9.50
C VAL A 248 14.70 -3.19 10.04
N TRP A 249 14.56 -3.40 11.34
CA TRP A 249 13.27 -3.44 12.00
C TRP A 249 13.34 -2.84 13.40
N TYR A 250 12.17 -2.46 13.94
CA TYR A 250 12.07 -1.92 15.28
C TYR A 250 11.44 -2.93 16.23
N ALA A 251 11.81 -2.83 17.50
CA ALA A 251 11.31 -3.68 18.56
C ALA A 251 11.06 -2.88 19.84
N GLN A 252 10.30 -3.49 20.76
CA GLN A 252 9.99 -2.94 22.07
C GLN A 252 9.32 -1.57 21.98
N ASN A 253 8.25 -1.47 21.17
CA ASN A 253 7.50 -0.23 20.92
C ASN A 253 8.40 0.89 20.38
N CYS A 254 9.18 0.56 19.35
CA CYS A 254 10.14 1.46 18.69
C CYS A 254 11.21 2.07 19.63
N THR A 255 11.64 1.35 20.66
CA THR A 255 12.76 1.79 21.53
C THR A 255 14.10 1.19 21.14
N ILE A 256 14.09 0.15 20.29
CA ILE A 256 15.29 -0.50 19.77
C ILE A 256 15.16 -0.62 18.25
N ARG A 257 16.17 -0.15 17.54
CA ARG A 257 16.40 -0.44 16.12
C ARG A 257 17.32 -1.64 16.02
N LYS A 258 16.92 -2.64 15.25
CA LYS A 258 17.71 -3.82 14.94
C LYS A 258 18.05 -3.84 13.47
N GLU A 259 19.23 -4.37 13.16
CA GLU A 259 19.70 -4.51 11.78
C GLU A 259 20.43 -5.84 11.63
N CYS A 260 20.06 -6.58 10.59
CA CYS A 260 20.67 -7.85 10.23
C CYS A 260 21.84 -7.59 9.28
N HIS A 261 23.07 -7.88 9.71
CA HIS A 261 24.24 -7.77 8.87
C HIS A 261 25.09 -9.03 9.00
N ASP A 262 25.45 -9.63 7.86
CA ASP A 262 26.26 -10.86 7.79
C ASP A 262 25.72 -12.02 8.64
N GLY A 263 24.40 -12.15 8.81
CA GLY A 263 23.78 -13.19 9.66
C GLY A 263 23.81 -12.88 11.16
N ALA A 264 24.38 -11.73 11.56
CA ALA A 264 24.39 -11.24 12.93
C ALA A 264 23.41 -10.07 13.11
N ILE A 265 22.76 -10.03 14.29
CA ILE A 265 21.83 -8.95 14.64
C ILE A 265 22.57 -7.91 15.47
N SER A 266 22.64 -6.69 14.95
CA SER A 266 23.02 -5.51 15.73
C SER A 266 21.77 -4.85 16.33
N SER A 267 21.92 -4.16 17.46
CA SER A 267 20.82 -3.50 18.15
C SER A 267 21.28 -2.16 18.72
N GLU A 268 20.53 -1.11 18.44
CA GLU A 268 20.78 0.24 18.93
C GLU A 268 19.54 0.87 19.56
N PRO A 269 19.67 1.59 20.69
CA PRO A 269 18.54 2.28 21.31
C PRO A 269 18.12 3.49 20.46
N ILE A 270 16.81 3.64 20.24
CA ILE A 270 16.25 4.79 19.51
C ILE A 270 15.02 5.35 20.21
N ALA A 271 14.62 6.57 19.82
CA ALA A 271 13.31 7.13 20.10
C ALA A 271 12.74 7.74 18.83
N CYS A 272 11.46 7.51 18.55
CA CYS A 272 10.77 8.20 17.47
C CYS A 272 10.75 9.72 17.72
N ASP A 273 10.65 10.50 16.64
CA ASP A 273 10.47 11.95 16.73
C ASP A 273 9.24 12.29 17.60
N GLN A 274 9.25 13.44 18.29
CA GLN A 274 8.09 13.94 19.02
C GLN A 274 6.84 14.09 18.11
N ASN A 275 7.05 14.31 16.81
CA ASN A 275 6.03 14.41 15.77
C ASN A 275 5.82 13.09 15.02
N ALA A 276 6.27 11.96 15.57
CA ALA A 276 6.01 10.62 15.07
C ALA A 276 5.26 9.76 16.10
N ASN A 277 4.69 8.66 15.63
CA ASN A 277 4.15 7.60 16.47
C ASN A 277 4.84 6.27 16.10
N CYS A 278 5.01 5.38 17.07
CA CYS A 278 5.34 3.99 16.77
C CYS A 278 4.08 3.30 16.25
N ALA A 279 4.12 2.76 15.04
CA ALA A 279 3.01 2.05 14.42
C ALA A 279 3.44 0.65 13.99
N SER A 280 2.55 -0.32 14.13
CA SER A 280 2.76 -1.69 13.64
C SER A 280 2.10 -1.84 12.27
N SER A 281 2.89 -2.06 11.22
CA SER A 281 2.39 -2.37 9.87
C SER A 281 2.90 -3.74 9.44
N GLY A 282 2.00 -4.65 9.07
CA GLY A 282 2.38 -6.00 8.64
C GLY A 282 3.12 -6.85 9.69
N GLY A 283 2.96 -6.53 10.98
CA GLY A 283 3.66 -7.20 12.08
C GLY A 283 5.02 -6.59 12.44
N GLN A 284 5.50 -5.57 11.71
CA GLN A 284 6.72 -4.84 12.04
C GLN A 284 6.38 -3.48 12.65
N GLU A 285 7.02 -3.16 13.78
CA GLU A 285 6.99 -1.83 14.39
C GLU A 285 7.88 -0.89 13.58
N GLN A 286 7.45 0.36 13.38
CA GLN A 286 8.26 1.43 12.81
C GLN A 286 7.78 2.80 13.29
N CYS A 287 8.70 3.75 13.37
CA CYS A 287 8.34 5.15 13.59
C CYS A 287 7.69 5.71 12.31
N VAL A 288 6.51 6.31 12.44
CA VAL A 288 5.79 6.95 11.33
C VAL A 288 5.47 8.37 11.73
N CYS A 289 5.82 9.34 10.88
CA CYS A 289 5.48 10.74 11.12
C CYS A 289 3.95 10.91 11.23
N LYS A 290 3.53 11.77 12.17
CA LYS A 290 2.13 12.15 12.34
C LYS A 290 1.62 12.86 11.08
N ILE A 291 0.30 12.88 10.90
CA ILE A 291 -0.34 13.64 9.82
C ILE A 291 0.13 15.10 9.88
N GLY A 292 0.45 15.69 8.71
CA GLY A 292 1.03 17.03 8.59
C GLY A 292 2.56 17.07 8.66
N PHE A 293 3.23 15.92 8.83
CA PHE A 293 4.68 15.82 8.87
C PHE A 293 5.22 14.77 7.88
N THR A 294 6.46 14.96 7.44
CA THR A 294 7.16 14.07 6.51
C THR A 294 8.57 13.75 7.02
N GLY A 295 9.09 12.56 6.69
CA GLY A 295 10.41 12.11 7.14
C GLY A 295 10.52 10.60 7.32
N ASP A 296 11.55 10.15 8.04
CA ASP A 296 11.83 8.73 8.32
C ASP A 296 11.19 8.23 9.64
N GLY A 297 10.40 9.08 10.31
CA GLY A 297 9.77 8.79 11.60
C GLY A 297 10.68 9.01 12.82
N VAL A 298 12.01 9.01 12.63
CA VAL A 298 13.00 9.39 13.67
C VAL A 298 13.25 10.90 13.60
N HIS A 299 13.15 11.48 12.41
CA HIS A 299 13.16 12.91 12.15
C HIS A 299 11.95 13.25 11.30
N CYS A 300 11.04 14.06 11.86
CA CYS A 300 9.84 14.50 11.16
C CYS A 300 9.85 16.01 10.98
N ALA A 301 9.81 16.44 9.72
CA ALA A 301 9.70 17.83 9.33
C ALA A 301 8.24 18.19 9.03
N ASP A 302 7.88 19.43 9.36
CA ASP A 302 6.59 20.01 8.99
C ASP A 302 6.40 20.00 7.46
N ILE A 303 5.22 19.61 6.99
CA ILE A 303 4.86 19.73 5.58
C ILE A 303 4.33 21.14 5.37
N ASP A 304 4.99 21.95 4.55
CA ASP A 304 4.44 23.23 4.12
C ASP A 304 3.39 22.99 3.03
N GLU A 305 2.13 22.82 3.44
CA GLU A 305 1.04 22.59 2.48
C GLU A 305 0.83 23.78 1.55
N CYS A 306 1.22 25.00 1.96
CA CYS A 306 1.08 26.21 1.16
C CYS A 306 2.00 26.28 -0.07
N LEU A 307 2.97 25.36 -0.19
CA LEU A 307 3.71 25.16 -1.43
C LEU A 307 2.84 24.54 -2.53
N ASN A 308 1.68 23.96 -2.18
CA ASN A 308 0.71 23.48 -3.14
C ASN A 308 -0.29 24.59 -3.51
N THR A 309 -0.10 25.17 -4.71
CA THR A 309 -0.93 26.28 -5.22
C THR A 309 -2.38 25.92 -5.51
N THR A 310 -2.79 24.65 -5.38
CA THR A 310 -4.19 24.24 -5.55
C THR A 310 -5.03 24.47 -4.30
N LEU A 311 -4.41 24.67 -3.13
CA LEU A 311 -5.10 24.91 -1.87
C LEU A 311 -5.58 26.36 -1.75
N CYS A 312 -6.52 26.59 -0.83
CA CYS A 312 -7.04 27.92 -0.49
C CYS A 312 -7.53 28.77 -1.68
N GLY A 313 -7.91 28.14 -2.80
CA GLY A 313 -8.31 28.81 -4.03
C GLY A 313 -7.27 29.80 -4.57
N GLN A 314 -5.98 29.57 -4.27
CA GLN A 314 -4.88 30.50 -4.61
C GLN A 314 -4.76 30.71 -6.12
N ALA A 315 -4.87 29.65 -6.91
CA ALA A 315 -4.77 29.73 -8.37
C ALA A 315 -5.89 30.59 -9.02
N GLN A 316 -7.02 30.72 -8.34
CA GLN A 316 -8.20 31.48 -8.79
C GLN A 316 -8.32 32.85 -8.09
N ALA A 317 -7.31 33.24 -7.29
CA ALA A 317 -7.33 34.46 -6.47
C ALA A 317 -8.54 34.53 -5.51
N GLN A 318 -8.94 33.39 -4.92
CA GLN A 318 -10.06 33.30 -3.97
C GLN A 318 -9.61 33.39 -2.51
N GLY A 319 -8.32 33.18 -2.23
CA GLY A 319 -7.74 33.27 -0.89
C GLY A 319 -6.23 33.07 -0.89
N TRP A 320 -5.65 33.01 0.31
CA TRP A 320 -4.24 32.66 0.52
C TRP A 320 -4.07 31.65 1.66
N CYS A 321 -3.03 30.84 1.54
CA CYS A 321 -2.67 29.80 2.52
C CYS A 321 -1.72 30.34 3.59
N ASN A 322 -1.88 29.87 4.83
CA ASN A 322 -0.96 30.12 5.93
C ASN A 322 -0.53 28.78 6.53
N ASN A 323 0.76 28.48 6.44
CA ASN A 323 1.32 27.24 6.96
C ASN A 323 1.44 27.31 8.50
N THR A 324 1.17 26.20 9.17
CA THR A 324 1.30 26.07 10.62
C THR A 324 1.96 24.73 10.96
N ILE A 325 2.46 24.57 12.18
CA ILE A 325 3.13 23.31 12.54
C ILE A 325 2.10 22.17 12.55
N GLY A 326 2.27 21.21 11.64
CA GLY A 326 1.47 20.01 11.44
C GLY A 326 0.15 20.22 10.68
N SER A 327 -0.09 21.42 10.11
CA SER A 327 -1.33 21.72 9.39
C SER A 327 -1.25 23.08 8.67
N TYR A 328 -2.34 23.51 8.03
CA TYR A 328 -2.47 24.83 7.44
C TYR A 328 -3.87 25.39 7.65
N PHE A 329 -4.04 26.68 7.38
CA PHE A 329 -5.36 27.28 7.26
C PHE A 329 -5.42 28.32 6.15
N CYS A 330 -6.59 28.44 5.54
CA CYS A 330 -6.85 29.41 4.48
C CYS A 330 -7.45 30.70 5.01
N THR A 331 -7.06 31.83 4.41
CA THR A 331 -7.75 33.11 4.58
C THR A 331 -8.37 33.51 3.25
N CYS A 332 -9.70 33.65 3.22
CA CYS A 332 -10.44 33.90 1.99
C CYS A 332 -10.53 35.38 1.66
N ASN A 333 -10.47 35.68 0.36
CA ASN A 333 -10.72 37.00 -0.17
C ASN A 333 -12.21 37.37 -0.01
N PRO A 334 -12.57 38.66 -0.11
CA PRO A 334 -13.96 39.10 0.00
C PRO A 334 -14.90 38.32 -0.94
N ASN A 335 -16.06 37.94 -0.41
CA ASN A 335 -17.08 37.11 -1.08
C ASN A 335 -16.68 35.64 -1.30
N PHE A 336 -15.66 35.11 -0.63
CA PHE A 336 -15.37 33.67 -0.58
C PHE A 336 -15.39 33.14 0.85
N ASP A 337 -15.84 31.90 1.03
CA ASP A 337 -15.85 31.15 2.27
C ASP A 337 -15.55 29.66 2.03
N GLY A 338 -15.59 28.85 3.08
CA GLY A 338 -15.17 27.45 3.07
C GLY A 338 -13.80 27.25 3.73
N GLN A 339 -13.38 25.98 3.88
CA GLN A 339 -12.07 25.67 4.45
C GLN A 339 -10.94 25.95 3.45
N GLU A 340 -11.25 25.88 2.15
CA GLU A 340 -10.33 26.06 1.02
C GLU A 340 -10.69 27.26 0.14
N CYS A 341 -11.56 28.16 0.62
CA CYS A 341 -12.09 29.30 -0.14
C CYS A 341 -12.79 28.92 -1.45
N GLU A 342 -13.35 27.70 -1.47
CA GLU A 342 -13.96 27.07 -2.63
C GLU A 342 -15.36 27.59 -2.94
N ARG A 343 -16.00 28.26 -1.98
CA ARG A 343 -17.39 28.69 -2.08
C ARG A 343 -17.46 30.20 -2.23
N PHE A 344 -18.25 30.65 -3.20
CA PHE A 344 -18.60 32.06 -3.37
C PHE A 344 -19.75 32.43 -2.43
N TYR A 345 -19.53 33.46 -1.61
CA TYR A 345 -20.40 33.91 -0.53
C TYR A 345 -20.69 35.42 -0.65
N PRO A 346 -21.48 35.85 -1.66
CA PRO A 346 -21.63 37.25 -2.03
C PRO A 346 -22.41 38.07 -1.02
N ARG A 347 -22.12 39.38 -0.93
CA ARG A 347 -22.87 40.39 -0.16
C ARG A 347 -23.27 41.60 -1.01
N ARG A 348 -23.59 41.40 -2.29
CA ARG A 348 -23.70 42.49 -3.26
C ARG A 348 -24.96 43.33 -3.11
N HIS A 349 -26.05 42.69 -2.68
CA HIS A 349 -27.36 43.30 -2.49
C HIS A 349 -28.14 42.63 -1.36
N CYS A 350 -29.25 43.24 -0.95
CA CYS A 350 -30.10 42.71 0.13
C CYS A 350 -30.57 41.27 -0.11
N ALA A 351 -30.80 40.87 -1.36
CA ALA A 351 -31.17 39.51 -1.69
C ALA A 351 -30.05 38.50 -1.40
N ASP A 352 -28.78 38.89 -1.55
CA ASP A 352 -27.67 38.02 -1.14
C ASP A 352 -27.70 37.84 0.38
N LEU A 353 -27.90 38.92 1.15
CA LEU A 353 -28.01 38.83 2.60
C LEU A 353 -29.16 37.91 3.05
N TYR A 354 -30.31 38.02 2.38
CA TYR A 354 -31.48 37.20 2.68
C TYR A 354 -31.27 35.72 2.32
N ILE A 355 -30.82 35.43 1.09
CA ILE A 355 -30.74 34.07 0.55
C ILE A 355 -29.46 33.35 1.00
N VAL A 356 -28.32 34.05 0.99
CA VAL A 356 -26.98 33.46 1.20
C VAL A 356 -26.54 33.58 2.66
N HIS A 357 -26.85 34.71 3.33
CA HIS A 357 -26.47 34.96 4.73
C HIS A 357 -27.59 34.63 5.72
N ASN A 358 -28.76 34.19 5.22
CA ASN A 358 -29.95 33.89 6.02
C ASN A 358 -30.34 35.06 6.95
N ASP A 359 -30.09 36.30 6.52
CA ASP A 359 -30.45 37.50 7.24
C ASP A 359 -31.87 37.92 6.87
N THR A 360 -32.83 37.47 7.69
CA THR A 360 -34.27 37.67 7.47
C THR A 360 -34.81 38.91 8.18
N THR A 361 -33.95 39.74 8.77
CA THR A 361 -34.37 40.91 9.55
C THR A 361 -34.33 42.18 8.71
N SER A 362 -35.49 42.84 8.58
CA SER A 362 -35.55 44.16 7.95
C SER A 362 -34.74 45.17 8.75
N GLY A 363 -34.07 46.08 8.04
CA GLY A 363 -33.25 47.11 8.67
C GLY A 363 -32.05 47.49 7.82
N ILE A 364 -31.14 48.22 8.43
CA ILE A 364 -30.00 48.79 7.75
C ILE A 364 -28.89 47.75 7.65
N LYS A 365 -28.42 47.53 6.43
CA LYS A 365 -27.38 46.56 6.13
C LYS A 365 -26.31 47.19 5.25
N THR A 366 -25.11 46.65 5.33
CA THR A 366 -24.02 46.99 4.41
C THR A 366 -23.95 45.97 3.30
N ILE A 367 -24.02 46.45 2.06
CA ILE A 367 -23.88 45.66 0.84
C ILE A 367 -22.64 46.13 0.05
N TYR A 368 -22.17 45.33 -0.89
CA TYR A 368 -20.98 45.58 -1.70
C TYR A 368 -21.31 45.45 -3.19
N PRO A 369 -21.93 46.48 -3.81
CA PRO A 369 -22.39 46.41 -5.19
C PRO A 369 -21.25 46.08 -6.15
N SER A 370 -21.46 45.16 -7.09
CA SER A 370 -20.37 44.68 -7.97
C SER A 370 -19.98 45.66 -9.08
N PHE A 371 -20.73 46.74 -9.23
CA PHE A 371 -20.56 47.78 -10.24
C PHE A 371 -20.20 49.13 -9.62
N ALA A 372 -19.50 49.97 -10.38
CA ALA A 372 -19.22 51.34 -9.98
C ALA A 372 -20.39 52.27 -10.37
N PHE A 373 -20.65 53.28 -9.56
CA PHE A 373 -21.65 54.33 -9.83
C PHE A 373 -21.12 55.68 -9.32
N ASN A 374 -21.88 56.76 -9.46
CA ASN A 374 -21.36 58.13 -9.30
C ASN A 374 -20.58 58.34 -7.98
N GLY A 375 -19.24 58.47 -8.08
CA GLY A 375 -18.35 58.66 -6.93
C GLY A 375 -18.13 57.42 -6.03
N HIS A 376 -18.63 56.24 -6.41
CA HIS A 376 -18.55 55.01 -5.62
C HIS A 376 -17.92 53.86 -6.42
N ALA A 377 -16.88 53.25 -5.86
CA ALA A 377 -16.13 52.20 -6.54
C ALA A 377 -16.85 50.85 -6.45
N ALA A 378 -16.72 50.03 -7.49
CA ALA A 378 -17.20 48.64 -7.47
C ALA A 378 -16.65 47.88 -6.25
N ASN A 379 -17.50 47.05 -5.64
CA ASN A 379 -17.24 46.25 -4.44
C ASN A 379 -16.85 47.07 -3.18
N SER A 380 -17.13 48.37 -3.15
CA SER A 380 -16.97 49.18 -1.95
C SER A 380 -18.25 49.19 -1.10
N PRO A 381 -18.18 49.41 0.22
CA PRO A 381 -19.34 49.28 1.10
C PRO A 381 -20.39 50.36 0.81
N LEU A 382 -21.65 49.96 0.75
CA LEU A 382 -22.82 50.84 0.64
C LEU A 382 -23.82 50.46 1.73
N THR A 383 -24.35 51.45 2.44
CA THR A 383 -25.37 51.24 3.49
C THR A 383 -26.74 51.46 2.90
N VAL A 384 -27.62 50.45 3.00
CA VAL A 384 -28.98 50.49 2.46
C VAL A 384 -29.96 49.97 3.52
N TYR A 385 -31.23 50.37 3.43
CA TYR A 385 -32.29 49.68 4.15
C TYR A 385 -32.73 48.47 3.33
N CYS A 386 -32.62 47.28 3.91
CA CYS A 386 -33.13 46.04 3.35
C CYS A 386 -34.49 45.72 3.97
N ASP A 387 -35.51 45.57 3.13
CA ASP A 387 -36.79 44.99 3.51
C ASP A 387 -36.74 43.47 3.31
N MET A 388 -36.66 42.75 4.43
CA MET A 388 -36.64 41.29 4.48
C MET A 388 -38.01 40.69 4.84
N ALA A 389 -38.98 41.52 5.22
CA ALA A 389 -40.28 41.09 5.76
C ALA A 389 -41.34 40.82 4.68
N ALA A 390 -41.07 41.20 3.43
CA ALA A 390 -41.94 40.95 2.29
C ALA A 390 -42.05 39.45 1.96
N ALA A 391 -43.14 39.04 1.30
CA ALA A 391 -43.34 37.64 0.87
C ALA A 391 -42.20 37.10 -0.04
N THR A 392 -41.44 37.98 -0.69
CA THR A 392 -40.26 37.63 -1.51
C THR A 392 -38.91 37.86 -0.80
N GLY A 393 -38.87 38.64 0.29
CA GLY A 393 -37.65 38.99 1.05
C GLY A 393 -36.53 39.67 0.23
N GLY A 394 -35.52 40.24 0.90
CA GLY A 394 -34.27 40.66 0.23
C GLY A 394 -34.35 41.90 -0.66
N GLY A 395 -35.41 42.72 -0.57
CA GLY A 395 -35.53 43.96 -1.34
C GLY A 395 -34.73 45.10 -0.71
N TRP A 396 -34.13 45.98 -1.52
CA TRP A 396 -33.63 47.26 -1.02
C TRP A 396 -34.73 48.32 -1.16
N THR A 397 -34.81 49.23 -0.20
CA THR A 397 -35.78 50.33 -0.25
C THR A 397 -35.21 51.51 -1.05
N ALA A 398 -35.88 51.86 -2.16
CA ALA A 398 -35.45 52.94 -3.06
C ALA A 398 -35.63 54.33 -2.44
N PHE A 399 -36.75 54.48 -1.74
CA PHE A 399 -37.29 55.72 -1.24
C PHE A 399 -38.19 55.44 -0.05
N THR A 400 -38.12 56.29 0.95
CA THR A 400 -39.09 56.34 2.04
C THR A 400 -39.62 57.75 2.21
N GLY A 401 -40.93 57.87 2.41
CA GLY A 401 -41.55 59.12 2.82
C GLY A 401 -41.56 59.18 4.33
N SER A 402 -40.84 60.13 4.92
CA SER A 402 -41.03 60.51 6.32
C SER A 402 -41.69 61.89 6.41
N ASP A 403 -42.30 62.19 7.55
CA ASP A 403 -42.89 63.50 7.88
C ASP A 403 -41.85 64.66 7.88
N GLY A 404 -40.56 64.36 7.66
CA GLY A 404 -39.43 65.28 7.75
C GLY A 404 -39.19 66.19 6.54
N ASN A 405 -39.96 66.05 5.44
CA ASN A 405 -39.85 66.87 4.22
C ASN A 405 -38.44 66.88 3.57
N SER A 406 -37.62 65.84 3.79
CA SER A 406 -36.22 65.76 3.34
C SER A 406 -36.07 65.57 1.82
N THR A 407 -37.17 65.24 1.15
CA THR A 407 -37.24 64.83 -0.25
C THR A 407 -37.72 65.94 -1.18
N VAL A 408 -37.98 67.14 -0.66
CA VAL A 408 -38.47 68.31 -1.40
C VAL A 408 -37.36 69.35 -1.56
N GLY A 409 -37.33 70.05 -2.70
CA GLY A 409 -36.38 71.15 -2.95
C GLY A 409 -34.95 70.70 -3.29
N LYS A 410 -34.78 69.48 -3.77
CA LYS A 410 -33.49 68.89 -4.15
C LYS A 410 -33.15 69.16 -5.61
N THR A 411 -31.87 69.29 -5.89
CA THR A 411 -31.33 69.39 -7.25
C THR A 411 -31.32 68.02 -7.94
N PHE A 412 -31.28 68.02 -9.28
CA PHE A 412 -31.17 66.77 -10.05
C PHE A 412 -29.91 65.97 -9.68
N ALA A 413 -28.77 66.64 -9.45
CA ALA A 413 -27.53 65.99 -9.02
C ALA A 413 -27.66 65.30 -7.64
N GLU A 414 -28.44 65.87 -6.72
CA GLU A 414 -28.76 65.21 -5.45
C GLU A 414 -29.61 63.95 -5.68
N TYR A 415 -30.64 63.99 -6.54
CA TYR A 415 -31.39 62.78 -6.90
C TYR A 415 -30.53 61.74 -7.66
N GLU A 416 -29.55 62.16 -8.44
CA GLU A 416 -28.63 61.26 -9.10
C GLU A 416 -27.72 60.54 -8.10
N ASN A 417 -27.21 61.28 -7.10
CA ASN A 417 -26.27 60.78 -6.09
C ASN A 417 -26.93 60.03 -4.93
N GLY A 418 -28.20 60.33 -4.63
CA GLY A 418 -28.83 59.91 -3.39
C GLY A 418 -28.60 60.91 -2.26
N PHE A 419 -29.51 60.91 -1.28
CA PHE A 419 -29.47 61.80 -0.12
C PHE A 419 -30.32 61.23 1.02
N GLY A 420 -30.23 61.86 2.19
CA GLY A 420 -30.97 61.46 3.39
C GLY A 420 -30.20 60.47 4.26
N ASN A 421 -30.89 59.84 5.20
CA ASN A 421 -30.30 58.93 6.18
C ASN A 421 -31.12 57.65 6.29
N ALA A 422 -30.54 56.52 5.88
CA ALA A 422 -31.13 55.20 6.03
C ALA A 422 -31.46 54.87 7.50
N ASN A 423 -30.71 55.43 8.47
CA ASN A 423 -30.99 55.28 9.90
C ASN A 423 -32.25 55.99 10.38
N ALA A 424 -32.68 57.04 9.67
CA ALA A 424 -33.90 57.76 9.98
C ALA A 424 -35.10 57.25 9.18
N ASN A 425 -34.92 56.19 8.37
CA ASN A 425 -35.89 55.74 7.38
C ASN A 425 -36.40 56.92 6.50
N ASP A 426 -35.49 57.81 6.13
CA ASP A 426 -35.77 59.07 5.45
C ASP A 426 -34.68 59.34 4.42
N TYR A 427 -34.74 58.63 3.28
CA TYR A 427 -33.68 58.69 2.29
C TYR A 427 -34.12 58.34 0.86
N TRP A 428 -33.27 58.76 -0.09
CA TRP A 428 -33.34 58.42 -1.50
C TRP A 428 -32.03 57.75 -1.92
N LEU A 429 -32.11 56.55 -2.49
CA LEU A 429 -30.93 55.72 -2.76
C LEU A 429 -30.06 56.22 -3.92
N GLY A 430 -30.60 57.07 -4.80
CA GLY A 430 -29.85 57.71 -5.89
C GLY A 430 -30.01 57.02 -7.24
N LEU A 431 -30.34 57.78 -8.30
CA LEU A 431 -30.61 57.24 -9.63
C LEU A 431 -29.41 56.51 -10.25
N SER A 432 -28.18 56.95 -9.95
CA SER A 432 -26.97 56.30 -10.47
C SER A 432 -26.80 54.88 -9.92
N TYR A 433 -27.06 54.67 -8.63
CA TYR A 433 -27.07 53.34 -8.03
C TYR A 433 -28.23 52.50 -8.59
N LEU A 434 -29.44 53.06 -8.62
CA LEU A 434 -30.63 52.34 -9.08
C LEU A 434 -30.47 51.84 -10.52
N TYR A 435 -29.90 52.67 -11.40
CA TYR A 435 -29.54 52.27 -12.77
C TYR A 435 -28.65 51.02 -12.78
N GLY A 436 -27.54 51.03 -12.04
CA GLY A 436 -26.63 49.89 -12.00
C GLY A 436 -27.26 48.65 -11.36
N ALA A 437 -28.01 48.82 -10.27
CA ALA A 437 -28.65 47.73 -9.54
C ALA A 437 -29.69 47.00 -10.40
N THR A 438 -30.52 47.73 -11.15
CA THR A 438 -31.53 47.12 -12.04
C THR A 438 -30.93 46.53 -13.33
N HIS A 439 -29.63 46.73 -13.58
CA HIS A 439 -28.90 46.16 -14.72
C HIS A 439 -27.96 45.02 -14.32
N GLU A 440 -27.68 44.85 -13.02
CA GLU A 440 -26.89 43.72 -12.51
C GLU A 440 -27.70 42.41 -12.53
N PHE A 441 -29.00 42.48 -12.27
CA PHE A 441 -29.92 41.35 -12.27
C PHE A 441 -31.35 41.80 -12.55
N GLN A 442 -32.24 40.85 -12.86
CA GLN A 442 -33.65 41.15 -13.09
C GLN A 442 -34.31 41.60 -11.77
N THR A 443 -34.82 42.84 -11.76
CA THR A 443 -35.45 43.45 -10.60
C THR A 443 -36.95 43.60 -10.75
N THR A 444 -37.66 43.50 -9.63
CA THR A 444 -39.08 43.87 -9.52
C THR A 444 -39.22 45.20 -8.79
N LEU A 445 -40.22 46.01 -9.15
CA LEU A 445 -40.57 47.20 -8.39
C LEU A 445 -41.80 46.90 -7.54
N ARG A 446 -41.63 46.94 -6.23
CA ARG A 446 -42.72 46.89 -5.25
C ARG A 446 -43.01 48.29 -4.76
N ILE A 447 -44.28 48.68 -4.79
CA ILE A 447 -44.76 49.92 -4.19
C ILE A 447 -45.76 49.55 -3.10
N SER A 448 -45.49 50.04 -1.89
CA SER A 448 -46.32 49.81 -0.71
C SER A 448 -46.76 51.16 -0.17
N LEU A 449 -48.08 51.34 0.01
CA LEU A 449 -48.65 52.56 0.58
C LEU A 449 -49.38 52.21 1.87
N GLU A 450 -49.07 52.95 2.93
CA GLU A 450 -49.74 52.85 4.22
C GLU A 450 -50.64 54.08 4.41
N PHE A 451 -51.90 53.85 4.81
CA PHE A 451 -52.84 54.95 5.02
C PHE A 451 -52.64 55.54 6.42
N CYS A 452 -52.62 56.88 6.50
CA CYS A 452 -52.38 57.62 7.75
C CYS A 452 -53.42 57.37 8.86
N ASN A 453 -54.57 56.77 8.52
CA ASN A 453 -55.69 56.48 9.42
C ASN A 453 -55.62 55.06 10.05
N GLY A 454 -54.57 54.28 9.77
CA GLY A 454 -54.43 52.90 10.24
C GLY A 454 -55.25 51.86 9.46
N GLU A 455 -55.76 52.21 8.28
CA GLU A 455 -56.36 51.24 7.33
C GLU A 455 -55.29 50.35 6.68
N GLN A 456 -55.71 49.20 6.12
CA GLN A 456 -54.80 48.20 5.55
C GLN A 456 -53.91 48.78 4.45
N SER A 457 -52.60 48.52 4.54
CA SER A 457 -51.64 48.88 3.49
C SER A 457 -51.99 48.20 2.16
N VAL A 458 -51.95 48.95 1.07
CA VAL A 458 -52.08 48.41 -0.29
C VAL A 458 -50.71 48.20 -0.91
N GLU A 459 -50.58 47.17 -1.74
CA GLU A 459 -49.34 46.79 -2.39
C GLU A 459 -49.54 46.54 -3.88
N TRP A 460 -48.56 46.93 -4.69
CA TRP A 460 -48.50 46.65 -6.12
C TRP A 460 -47.08 46.32 -6.57
N ILE A 461 -46.92 45.26 -7.37
CA ILE A 461 -45.63 44.72 -7.84
C ILE A 461 -45.58 44.74 -9.36
N TYR A 462 -44.51 45.30 -9.90
CA TYR A 462 -44.13 45.21 -11.31
C TYR A 462 -42.99 44.18 -11.48
N PRO A 463 -43.19 43.12 -12.30
CA PRO A 463 -42.28 41.97 -12.34
C PRO A 463 -41.01 42.18 -13.17
N ASP A 464 -40.98 43.18 -14.05
CA ASP A 464 -39.80 43.55 -14.82
C ASP A 464 -39.67 45.08 -14.78
N PHE A 465 -38.75 45.54 -13.96
CA PHE A 465 -38.48 46.95 -13.74
C PHE A 465 -37.00 47.22 -13.93
N SER A 466 -36.67 48.25 -14.71
CA SER A 466 -35.33 48.81 -14.77
C SER A 466 -35.36 50.32 -14.93
N ILE A 467 -34.25 50.98 -14.63
CA ILE A 467 -34.08 52.42 -14.84
C ILE A 467 -33.11 52.63 -15.99
N LEU A 468 -33.40 53.49 -16.96
CA LEU A 468 -32.46 53.80 -18.06
C LEU A 468 -31.30 54.70 -17.59
N ASN A 469 -30.24 54.83 -18.40
CA ASN A 469 -29.09 55.67 -18.04
C ASN A 469 -29.39 57.19 -18.09
N ALA A 470 -28.42 58.00 -17.69
CA ALA A 470 -28.52 59.47 -17.64
C ALA A 470 -28.91 60.12 -18.98
N THR A 471 -28.53 59.54 -20.14
CA THR A 471 -28.91 60.05 -21.48
C THR A 471 -30.42 60.04 -21.69
N TYR A 472 -31.11 59.07 -21.10
CA TYR A 472 -32.57 58.95 -21.13
C TYR A 472 -33.23 59.65 -19.92
N GLY A 473 -32.46 60.40 -19.13
CA GLY A 473 -32.94 61.08 -17.93
C GLY A 473 -33.45 60.12 -16.87
N TYR A 474 -32.85 58.93 -16.73
CA TYR A 474 -33.26 57.91 -15.78
C TYR A 474 -34.74 57.52 -15.85
N ALA A 475 -35.29 57.47 -17.07
CA ALA A 475 -36.66 57.02 -17.29
C ALA A 475 -36.84 55.56 -16.81
N PRO A 476 -37.89 55.25 -16.03
CA PRO A 476 -38.21 53.87 -15.66
C PRO A 476 -38.71 53.09 -16.88
N LEU A 477 -38.38 51.81 -16.94
CA LEU A 477 -38.83 50.85 -17.94
C LEU A 477 -39.58 49.73 -17.22
N ILE A 478 -40.84 49.52 -17.60
CA ILE A 478 -41.72 48.51 -17.02
C ILE A 478 -42.24 47.62 -18.15
N ASN A 479 -41.80 46.36 -18.15
CA ASN A 479 -42.15 45.40 -19.19
C ASN A 479 -43.01 44.27 -18.60
N GLY A 480 -44.25 44.59 -18.26
CA GLY A 480 -45.19 43.60 -17.75
C GLY A 480 -46.34 44.25 -17.01
N ALA A 481 -47.49 43.59 -17.03
CA ALA A 481 -48.61 43.99 -16.19
C ALA A 481 -48.22 43.80 -14.72
N GLY A 482 -48.43 44.85 -13.92
CA GLY A 482 -48.28 44.72 -12.48
C GLY A 482 -49.44 43.95 -11.85
N SER A 483 -49.27 43.56 -10.59
CA SER A 483 -50.28 42.83 -9.81
C SER A 483 -50.21 43.26 -8.34
N GLY A 484 -51.32 43.17 -7.63
CA GLY A 484 -51.36 43.57 -6.23
C GLY A 484 -52.76 43.66 -5.65
N SER A 485 -52.84 44.19 -4.44
CA SER A 485 -54.10 44.39 -3.70
C SER A 485 -54.77 45.73 -3.98
N ALA A 486 -54.08 46.64 -4.66
CA ALA A 486 -54.69 47.85 -5.18
C ALA A 486 -55.62 47.51 -6.35
N GLY A 487 -56.86 48.00 -6.34
CA GLY A 487 -57.85 47.62 -7.36
C GLY A 487 -57.46 47.92 -8.82
N GLU A 488 -56.54 48.86 -9.05
CA GLU A 488 -55.94 49.20 -10.33
C GLU A 488 -54.46 49.57 -10.13
N GLY A 489 -53.59 49.30 -11.12
CA GLY A 489 -52.15 49.59 -11.03
C GLY A 489 -51.84 51.09 -11.06
N TRP A 490 -50.75 51.49 -10.40
CA TRP A 490 -50.46 52.92 -10.12
C TRP A 490 -49.65 53.64 -11.19
N ILE A 491 -49.05 52.88 -12.10
CA ILE A 491 -48.27 53.40 -13.24
C ILE A 491 -49.07 53.17 -14.53
N MET A 492 -49.27 54.24 -15.29
CA MET A 492 -49.96 54.19 -16.57
C MET A 492 -49.22 53.28 -17.56
N ASN A 493 -49.96 52.50 -18.37
CA ASN A 493 -49.40 51.71 -19.47
C ASN A 493 -48.74 52.65 -20.50
N TRP A 494 -47.44 52.89 -20.36
CA TRP A 494 -46.70 53.75 -21.28
C TRP A 494 -46.49 53.07 -22.63
N PRO A 495 -46.54 53.82 -23.74
CA PRO A 495 -46.17 53.28 -25.06
C PRO A 495 -44.78 52.67 -25.00
N ASN A 496 -44.67 51.38 -25.33
CA ASN A 496 -43.42 50.59 -25.29
C ASN A 496 -42.82 50.39 -23.88
N GLY A 497 -43.59 50.56 -22.81
CA GLY A 497 -43.14 50.31 -21.43
C GLY A 497 -42.20 51.36 -20.84
N GLN A 498 -41.75 52.34 -21.62
CA GLN A 498 -40.83 53.39 -21.18
C GLN A 498 -41.58 54.59 -20.60
N GLY A 499 -41.23 54.96 -19.38
CA GLY A 499 -41.78 56.12 -18.69
C GLY A 499 -41.21 57.46 -19.09
N PRO A 500 -41.76 58.54 -18.50
CA PRO A 500 -41.20 59.87 -18.67
C PRO A 500 -39.80 59.94 -18.07
N ARG A 501 -39.02 60.92 -18.51
CA ARG A 501 -37.75 61.26 -17.88
C ARG A 501 -37.98 61.62 -16.42
N PHE A 502 -37.07 61.23 -15.54
CA PHE A 502 -37.12 61.63 -14.14
C PHE A 502 -37.05 63.15 -14.02
N SER A 503 -37.93 63.72 -13.20
CA SER A 503 -38.00 65.16 -12.91
C SER A 503 -38.03 65.35 -11.39
N GLY A 504 -37.09 66.15 -10.86
CA GLY A 504 -37.07 66.55 -9.45
C GLY A 504 -38.04 67.69 -9.09
N THR A 505 -38.77 68.22 -10.07
CA THR A 505 -39.81 69.24 -9.87
C THR A 505 -41.18 68.62 -10.09
N ASP A 506 -42.01 68.66 -9.05
CA ASP A 506 -43.45 68.44 -9.17
C ASP A 506 -44.09 69.70 -9.77
N ASN A 507 -44.72 69.55 -10.94
CA ASN A 507 -45.46 70.62 -11.58
C ASN A 507 -46.96 70.33 -11.49
N CYS A 508 -47.46 69.98 -10.31
CA CYS A 508 -48.89 69.99 -9.94
C CYS A 508 -49.48 71.41 -9.87
N GLN A 509 -49.18 72.24 -10.87
CA GLN A 509 -49.98 73.42 -11.22
C GLN A 509 -50.44 73.30 -12.67
N MET A 510 -51.34 72.35 -12.93
CA MET A 510 -52.13 72.31 -14.15
C MET A 510 -53.60 72.07 -13.77
N VAL A 511 -54.34 73.18 -13.78
CA VAL A 511 -55.79 73.31 -14.01
C VAL A 511 -56.72 72.90 -12.85
N ALA A 512 -56.91 73.83 -11.92
CA ALA A 512 -58.23 74.02 -11.32
C ALA A 512 -59.20 74.58 -12.38
N ALA A 513 -59.84 73.69 -13.13
CA ALA A 513 -61.08 73.99 -13.85
C ALA A 513 -61.88 72.69 -14.02
N ASN A 514 -62.96 72.59 -13.24
CA ASN A 514 -64.11 71.71 -13.44
C ASN A 514 -63.83 70.30 -14.00
N SER A 515 -63.73 69.33 -13.11
CA SER A 515 -64.76 68.29 -13.01
C SER A 515 -64.36 67.29 -11.93
N THR A 516 -65.31 67.00 -11.05
CA THR A 516 -65.32 65.88 -10.13
C THR A 516 -65.01 64.55 -10.82
N SER A 517 -63.97 63.84 -10.36
CA SER A 517 -64.00 62.38 -10.22
C SER A 517 -63.00 61.93 -9.14
N LYS A 518 -63.37 60.86 -8.43
CA LYS A 518 -62.46 60.06 -7.63
C LYS A 518 -61.40 59.39 -8.50
#